data_AF-A0A7C7WZJ3-F1
#
_entry.id   AF-A0A7C7WZJ3-F1
#
_cell.length_a   1.000
_cell.length_b   1.000
_cell.length_c   1.000
_cell.angle_alpha   90.00
_cell.angle_beta   90.00
_cell.angle_gamma   90.00
#
_symmetry.space_group_name_H-M   'P 1'
#
loop_
_entity.id
_entity.type
_entity.pdbx_description
1 polymer ?
#
loop_
_entity_poly.entity_id
_entity_poly.type
_entity_poly.pdbx_seq_one_letter_code
_entity_poly.pdbx_strand_id
1 'polypeptide(L)'
;MMMVSFVCGVSIWRLVPQGLKRVVQMSCRWSCAMPKKTAICMIALMAMIGVRPALATDYIHELVPEAQKVGEGRMDFMVWDIYDAALFAPQGQWQDDQPYALQLTYLRNLSGLKIADRSVQEMRGIGYSDEVQLSDWHTQMRGIFPDVNDGDVITGVHTQDSHTVFYRDDSEIGRIKDPQFGRAFFSIWLDPKTSAPDLRERLLGLAKNTNRKNNENTERLSSYGTHDNF
;
A
#
# COMPACT_ATOMS: atom_id res chain seq x y z
N MET A 1 -2.52 -10.88 61.98
CA MET A 1 -3.49 -11.98 62.05
C MET A 1 -4.88 -11.38 61.97
N MET A 2 -5.59 -11.59 60.83
CA MET A 2 -7.06 -11.47 60.64
C MET A 2 -7.68 -10.10 60.99
N MET A 3 -8.70 -9.54 60.34
CA MET A 3 -9.69 -9.99 59.36
C MET A 3 -10.35 -8.68 58.86
N VAL A 4 -10.49 -8.52 57.54
CA VAL A 4 -11.77 -8.61 56.80
C VAL A 4 -12.72 -7.41 56.97
N SER A 5 -12.80 -6.68 55.85
CA SER A 5 -13.91 -5.94 55.23
C SER A 5 -15.25 -5.81 55.97
N PHE A 6 -15.81 -4.60 55.98
CA PHE A 6 -17.25 -4.38 55.78
C PHE A 6 -17.49 -3.01 55.11
N VAL A 7 -17.79 -3.04 53.81
CA VAL A 7 -18.42 -1.93 53.09
C VAL A 7 -19.89 -1.96 53.48
N CYS A 8 -20.33 -1.01 54.30
CA CYS A 8 -21.72 -0.87 54.68
C CYS A 8 -22.47 -0.22 53.52
N GLY A 9 -23.41 -0.98 52.94
CA GLY A 9 -24.32 -0.51 51.92
C GLY A 9 -25.23 0.61 52.43
N VAL A 10 -25.44 1.59 51.56
CA VAL A 10 -26.47 2.61 51.65
C VAL A 10 -27.84 1.93 51.70
N SER A 11 -28.70 2.32 52.64
CA SER A 11 -30.15 2.14 52.51
C SER A 11 -30.88 3.22 53.31
N ILE A 12 -31.38 4.19 52.55
CA ILE A 12 -32.21 5.31 52.97
C ILE A 12 -33.58 4.74 53.37
N TRP A 13 -33.97 4.91 54.63
CA TRP A 13 -35.28 4.49 55.13
C TRP A 13 -36.34 5.54 54.80
N ARG A 14 -37.43 5.13 54.13
CA ARG A 14 -38.64 5.95 53.99
C ARG A 14 -39.76 5.34 54.82
N LEU A 15 -40.13 6.05 55.88
CA LEU A 15 -41.28 5.77 56.73
C LEU A 15 -42.58 5.98 55.94
N VAL A 16 -43.45 4.96 55.93
CA VAL A 16 -44.85 5.08 55.52
C VAL A 16 -45.71 4.46 56.64
N PRO A 17 -46.72 5.18 57.15
CA PRO A 17 -47.59 4.70 58.21
C PRO A 17 -48.80 3.95 57.62
N GLN A 18 -49.39 3.08 58.43
CA GLN A 18 -50.70 2.42 58.28
C GLN A 18 -50.72 1.07 57.51
N GLY A 19 -50.98 0.00 58.28
CA GLY A 19 -52.01 -0.99 57.92
C GLY A 19 -51.63 -2.12 56.94
N LEU A 20 -51.37 -3.28 57.54
CA LEU A 20 -51.23 -4.63 56.98
C LEU A 20 -51.90 -4.89 55.60
N LYS A 21 -51.11 -5.07 54.53
CA LYS A 21 -51.49 -5.92 53.38
C LYS A 21 -50.31 -6.78 52.94
N ARG A 22 -50.55 -8.09 52.96
CA ARG A 22 -49.66 -9.18 52.54
C ARG A 22 -49.63 -9.21 51.00
N VAL A 23 -48.55 -8.74 50.38
CA VAL A 23 -48.32 -8.93 48.94
C VAL A 23 -47.38 -10.11 48.77
N VAL A 24 -47.91 -11.15 48.13
CA VAL A 24 -47.24 -12.40 47.78
C VAL A 24 -46.09 -12.10 46.82
N GLN A 25 -44.87 -12.50 47.19
CA GLN A 25 -43.72 -12.54 46.28
C GLN A 25 -43.99 -13.56 45.17
N MET A 26 -44.29 -13.08 43.97
CA MET A 26 -44.26 -13.89 42.77
C MET A 26 -42.81 -14.00 42.30
N SER A 27 -42.15 -15.06 42.73
CA SER A 27 -40.82 -15.44 42.24
C SER A 27 -40.97 -16.12 40.89
N CYS A 28 -40.76 -15.38 39.79
CA CYS A 28 -40.52 -16.00 38.50
C CYS A 28 -39.11 -16.60 38.49
N ARG A 29 -39.05 -17.89 38.81
CA ARG A 29 -37.88 -18.76 38.66
C ARG A 29 -37.80 -19.19 37.19
N TRP A 30 -37.03 -18.49 36.37
CA TRP A 30 -36.63 -18.98 35.05
C TRP A 30 -35.31 -19.74 35.17
N SER A 31 -35.43 -21.05 35.39
CA SER A 31 -34.38 -22.00 35.10
C SER A 31 -34.42 -22.34 33.61
N CYS A 32 -33.54 -21.74 32.81
CA CYS A 32 -33.24 -22.26 31.47
C CYS A 32 -32.19 -23.35 31.60
N ALA A 33 -32.64 -24.61 31.60
CA ALA A 33 -31.79 -25.77 31.38
C ALA A 33 -31.40 -25.83 29.89
N MET A 34 -30.12 -25.73 29.57
CA MET A 34 -29.62 -25.96 28.22
C MET A 34 -29.23 -27.42 28.01
N PRO A 35 -29.71 -28.11 26.95
CA PRO A 35 -29.27 -29.45 26.61
C PRO A 35 -27.91 -29.43 25.90
N LYS A 36 -26.98 -30.24 26.44
CA LYS A 36 -25.59 -30.44 26.00
C LYS A 36 -25.48 -31.22 24.67
N LYS A 37 -25.95 -30.70 23.53
CA LYS A 37 -25.72 -31.37 22.21
C LYS A 37 -25.52 -30.45 21.00
N THR A 38 -25.09 -29.20 21.19
CA THR A 38 -24.82 -28.28 20.07
C THR A 38 -23.53 -27.51 20.31
N ALA A 39 -22.39 -28.21 20.33
CA ALA A 39 -21.06 -27.60 20.49
C ALA A 39 -20.11 -27.95 19.34
N ILE A 40 -20.64 -28.38 18.19
CA ILE A 40 -19.86 -28.72 17.00
C ILE A 40 -20.53 -28.08 15.79
N CYS A 41 -20.46 -26.76 15.68
CA CYS A 41 -20.67 -26.04 14.39
C CYS A 41 -20.26 -24.56 14.47
N MET A 42 -19.37 -24.18 15.40
CA MET A 42 -18.90 -22.79 15.55
C MET A 42 -17.39 -22.67 15.28
N ILE A 43 -16.86 -23.51 14.37
CA ILE A 43 -15.47 -23.46 13.89
C ILE A 43 -15.50 -23.59 12.35
N ALA A 44 -16.25 -22.71 11.67
CA ALA A 44 -16.27 -22.70 10.20
C ALA A 44 -16.63 -21.34 9.57
N LEU A 45 -16.75 -20.25 10.34
CA LEU A 45 -17.14 -18.94 9.81
C LEU A 45 -16.10 -17.83 10.04
N MET A 46 -14.85 -18.20 10.32
CA MET A 46 -13.78 -17.23 10.57
C MET A 46 -12.54 -17.54 9.74
N ALA A 47 -12.75 -17.85 8.45
CA ALA A 47 -11.71 -18.02 7.45
C ALA A 47 -12.17 -17.46 6.09
N MET A 48 -12.62 -16.21 6.09
CA MET A 48 -12.59 -15.36 4.89
C MET A 48 -11.75 -14.14 5.25
N ILE A 49 -10.45 -14.36 5.45
CA ILE A 49 -9.47 -13.28 5.29
C ILE A 49 -9.45 -13.03 3.79
N GLY A 50 -10.26 -12.07 3.36
CA GLY A 50 -10.33 -11.65 1.98
C GLY A 50 -8.93 -11.20 1.55
N VAL A 51 -8.37 -11.90 0.58
CA VAL A 51 -7.29 -11.36 -0.24
C VAL A 51 -7.90 -10.14 -0.92
N ARG A 52 -7.56 -8.94 -0.44
CA ARG A 52 -7.94 -7.71 -1.13
C ARG A 52 -7.20 -7.72 -2.47
N PRO A 53 -7.89 -7.82 -3.62
CA PRO A 53 -7.21 -7.65 -4.89
C PRO A 53 -6.59 -6.24 -4.87
N ALA A 54 -5.37 -6.10 -5.38
CA ALA A 54 -4.77 -4.82 -5.68
C ALA A 54 -5.52 -4.18 -6.87
N LEU A 55 -6.77 -3.81 -6.64
CA LEU A 55 -7.49 -2.88 -7.52
C LEU A 55 -6.84 -1.52 -7.28
N ALA A 56 -6.49 -0.84 -8.38
CA ALA A 56 -6.04 0.53 -8.30
C ALA A 56 -7.12 1.33 -7.57
N THR A 57 -6.70 2.06 -6.53
CA THR A 57 -7.64 2.82 -5.71
C THR A 57 -8.36 3.87 -6.57
N ASP A 58 -9.58 4.26 -6.17
CA ASP A 58 -10.44 5.24 -6.84
C ASP A 58 -9.70 6.47 -7.39
N TYR A 59 -8.72 7.03 -6.64
CA TYR A 59 -7.96 8.21 -7.07
C TYR A 59 -7.01 7.95 -8.27
N ILE A 60 -6.51 6.72 -8.43
CA ILE A 60 -5.67 6.36 -9.59
C ILE A 60 -6.54 6.38 -10.84
N HIS A 61 -7.76 5.84 -10.79
CA HIS A 61 -8.68 5.86 -11.91
C HIS A 61 -9.21 7.27 -12.23
N GLU A 62 -9.26 8.16 -11.24
CA GLU A 62 -9.61 9.57 -11.43
C GLU A 62 -8.53 10.35 -12.18
N LEU A 63 -7.26 10.16 -11.80
CA LEU A 63 -6.14 10.94 -12.34
C LEU A 63 -5.43 10.28 -13.54
N VAL A 64 -5.59 8.97 -13.69
CA VAL A 64 -5.01 8.16 -14.78
C VAL A 64 -6.16 7.45 -15.51
N PRO A 65 -6.63 8.01 -16.63
CA PRO A 65 -7.73 7.44 -17.39
C PRO A 65 -7.43 6.00 -17.82
N GLU A 66 -8.40 5.10 -17.64
CA GLU A 66 -8.25 3.67 -17.98
C GLU A 66 -6.98 3.03 -17.40
N ALA A 67 -6.59 3.43 -16.18
CA ALA A 67 -5.41 2.90 -15.51
C ALA A 67 -5.41 1.37 -15.48
N GLN A 68 -4.33 0.79 -16.00
CA GLN A 68 -4.02 -0.63 -15.86
C GLN A 68 -2.56 -0.77 -15.45
N LYS A 69 -2.24 -1.88 -14.78
CA LYS A 69 -0.89 -2.17 -14.32
C LYS A 69 0.02 -2.44 -15.51
N VAL A 70 1.10 -1.65 -15.63
CA VAL A 70 2.18 -1.82 -16.60
C VAL A 70 3.10 -2.97 -16.14
N GLY A 71 3.52 -2.89 -14.88
CA GLY A 71 4.44 -3.83 -14.28
C GLY A 71 4.62 -3.57 -12.79
N GLU A 72 5.30 -4.49 -12.12
CA GLU A 72 5.57 -4.43 -10.67
C GLU A 72 6.86 -5.15 -10.33
N GLY A 73 7.52 -4.73 -9.26
CA GLY A 73 8.76 -5.34 -8.80
C GLY A 73 9.13 -4.90 -7.40
N ARG A 74 10.05 -5.66 -6.79
CA ARG A 74 10.59 -5.36 -5.47
C ARG A 74 11.88 -4.56 -5.60
N MET A 75 12.04 -3.54 -4.77
CA MET A 75 13.32 -2.91 -4.50
C MET A 75 13.95 -3.55 -3.27
N ASP A 76 15.15 -4.09 -3.43
CA ASP A 76 16.00 -4.54 -2.35
C ASP A 76 17.34 -3.78 -2.35
N PHE A 77 17.94 -3.66 -1.17
CA PHE A 77 19.30 -3.17 -1.01
C PHE A 77 20.12 -4.18 -0.23
N MET A 78 21.07 -4.81 -0.93
CA MET A 78 21.97 -5.84 -0.42
C MET A 78 21.25 -7.10 0.08
N VAL A 79 20.66 -7.05 1.28
CA VAL A 79 19.90 -8.17 1.90
C VAL A 79 18.56 -7.71 2.46
N TRP A 80 18.16 -6.44 2.24
CA TRP A 80 16.97 -5.85 2.84
C TRP A 80 15.98 -5.41 1.78
N ASP A 81 14.74 -5.88 1.91
CA ASP A 81 13.61 -5.39 1.11
C ASP A 81 13.22 -3.98 1.59
N ILE A 82 13.05 -3.05 0.65
CA ILE A 82 12.71 -1.65 0.96
C ILE A 82 11.23 -1.39 0.67
N TYR A 83 10.78 -1.71 -0.54
CA TYR A 83 9.39 -1.59 -0.95
C TYR A 83 9.07 -2.48 -2.15
N ASP A 84 7.79 -2.80 -2.32
CA ASP A 84 7.24 -3.27 -3.58
C ASP A 84 6.69 -2.07 -4.38
N ALA A 85 7.06 -1.96 -5.66
CA ALA A 85 6.63 -0.90 -6.55
C ALA A 85 5.70 -1.44 -7.64
N ALA A 86 4.65 -0.70 -7.98
CA ALA A 86 3.75 -0.99 -9.08
C ALA A 86 3.50 0.27 -9.92
N LEU A 87 3.62 0.14 -11.24
CA LEU A 87 3.39 1.21 -12.21
C LEU A 87 2.03 1.01 -12.89
N PHE A 88 1.23 2.07 -12.93
CA PHE A 88 -0.07 2.11 -13.60
C PHE A 88 -0.07 3.21 -14.65
N ALA A 89 -0.61 2.92 -15.83
CA ALA A 89 -0.73 3.86 -16.93
C ALA A 89 -2.01 3.56 -17.73
N PRO A 90 -2.47 4.49 -18.59
CA PRO A 90 -3.59 4.25 -19.48
C PRO A 90 -3.34 2.99 -20.31
N GLN A 91 -4.32 2.07 -20.26
CA GLN A 91 -4.26 0.78 -20.98
C GLN A 91 -3.00 -0.05 -20.71
N GLY A 92 -2.30 0.20 -19.59
CA GLY A 92 -1.06 -0.48 -19.22
C GLY A 92 0.11 -0.15 -20.13
N GLN A 93 0.05 0.96 -20.87
CA GLN A 93 1.11 1.45 -21.76
C GLN A 93 1.69 2.74 -21.20
N TRP A 94 2.86 2.64 -20.57
CA TRP A 94 3.55 3.81 -20.03
C TRP A 94 4.19 4.65 -21.14
N GLN A 95 3.99 5.97 -21.04
CA GLN A 95 4.63 7.02 -21.85
C GLN A 95 5.00 8.17 -20.91
N ASP A 96 6.11 8.86 -21.16
CA ASP A 96 6.65 9.87 -20.23
C ASP A 96 5.86 11.20 -20.24
N ASP A 97 5.03 11.42 -21.26
CA ASP A 97 4.18 12.60 -21.47
C ASP A 97 2.69 12.36 -21.16
N GLN A 98 2.32 11.15 -20.73
CA GLN A 98 0.95 10.79 -20.34
C GLN A 98 0.81 10.73 -18.81
N PRO A 99 -0.41 10.77 -18.26
CA PRO A 99 -0.62 10.51 -16.85
C PRO A 99 -0.21 9.08 -16.48
N TYR A 100 0.40 8.91 -15.32
CA TYR A 100 0.72 7.58 -14.76
C TYR A 100 0.88 7.67 -13.24
N ALA A 101 0.74 6.53 -12.57
CA ALA A 101 0.89 6.42 -11.13
C ALA A 101 1.96 5.39 -10.77
N LEU A 102 2.83 5.75 -9.83
CA LEU A 102 3.78 4.83 -9.21
C LEU A 102 3.41 4.65 -7.74
N GLN A 103 2.99 3.44 -7.39
CA GLN A 103 2.63 3.05 -6.04
C GLN A 103 3.81 2.33 -5.38
N LEU A 104 4.19 2.75 -4.17
CA LEU A 104 5.22 2.12 -3.35
C LEU A 104 4.58 1.58 -2.06
N THR A 105 4.71 0.28 -1.83
CA THR A 105 4.30 -0.39 -0.59
C THR A 105 5.54 -0.65 0.24
N TYR A 106 5.72 0.08 1.33
CA TYR A 106 6.93 0.01 2.14
C TYR A 106 6.97 -1.29 2.93
N LEU A 107 8.14 -1.93 2.97
CA LEU A 107 8.38 -3.19 3.66
C LEU A 107 9.17 -3.00 4.97
N ARG A 108 9.31 -1.74 5.41
CA ARG A 108 10.03 -1.33 6.60
C ARG A 108 9.73 0.11 6.98
N ASN A 109 10.14 0.48 8.20
CA ASN A 109 10.01 1.85 8.68
C ASN A 109 11.08 2.76 8.05
N LEU A 110 10.65 3.91 7.51
CA LEU A 110 11.50 4.96 6.97
C LEU A 110 10.95 6.33 7.38
N SER A 111 11.85 7.26 7.69
CA SER A 111 11.41 8.63 7.95
C SER A 111 11.14 9.37 6.65
N GLY A 112 10.15 10.27 6.65
CA GLY A 112 9.82 11.11 5.49
C GLY A 112 11.01 11.95 5.02
N LEU A 113 11.82 12.43 5.97
CA LEU A 113 13.09 13.10 5.69
C LEU A 113 14.06 12.22 4.89
N LYS A 114 14.23 10.95 5.27
CA LYS A 114 15.13 10.03 4.55
C LYS A 114 14.62 9.74 3.13
N ILE A 115 13.31 9.67 2.94
CA ILE A 115 12.70 9.52 1.62
C ILE A 115 13.04 10.74 0.74
N ALA A 116 12.87 11.96 1.28
CA ALA A 116 13.21 13.19 0.57
C ALA A 116 14.73 13.29 0.26
N ASP A 117 15.59 13.03 1.24
CA ASP A 117 17.05 13.04 1.08
C ASP A 117 17.50 12.07 -0.01
N ARG A 118 17.00 10.83 0.04
CA ARG A 118 17.35 9.80 -0.94
C ARG A 118 16.83 10.14 -2.33
N SER A 119 15.62 10.68 -2.44
CA SER A 119 15.04 11.05 -3.73
C SER A 119 15.92 12.07 -4.47
N VAL A 120 16.39 13.11 -3.77
CA VAL A 120 17.30 14.10 -4.36
C VAL A 120 18.67 13.48 -4.69
N GLN A 121 19.17 12.56 -3.87
CA GLN A 121 20.41 11.84 -4.19
C GLN A 121 20.30 11.02 -5.48
N GLU A 122 19.18 10.32 -5.68
CA GLU A 122 18.91 9.55 -6.90
C GLU A 122 18.76 10.47 -8.13
N MET A 123 18.03 11.59 -8.00
CA MET A 123 17.93 12.60 -9.06
C MET A 123 19.32 13.11 -9.48
N ARG A 124 20.21 13.39 -8.52
CA ARG A 124 21.61 13.74 -8.85
C ARG A 124 22.32 12.62 -9.61
N GLY A 125 22.13 11.37 -9.17
CA GLY A 125 22.75 10.19 -9.78
C GLY A 125 22.39 10.00 -11.26
N ILE A 126 21.17 10.36 -11.65
CA ILE A 126 20.69 10.23 -13.05
C ILE A 126 20.96 11.48 -13.90
N GLY A 127 21.51 12.54 -13.32
CA GLY A 127 22.06 13.70 -14.05
C GLY A 127 21.36 15.04 -13.81
N TYR A 128 20.44 15.15 -12.85
CA TYR A 128 19.91 16.45 -12.44
C TYR A 128 20.96 17.19 -11.61
N SER A 129 21.39 18.38 -12.06
CA SER A 129 22.54 19.10 -11.48
C SER A 129 22.24 20.51 -11.00
N ASP A 130 21.01 21.02 -11.19
CA ASP A 130 20.61 22.32 -10.65
C ASP A 130 20.33 22.18 -9.14
N GLU A 131 21.33 22.52 -8.32
CA GLU A 131 21.25 22.38 -6.87
C GLU A 131 20.24 23.33 -6.22
N VAL A 132 19.90 24.46 -6.85
CA VAL A 132 18.85 25.36 -6.33
C VAL A 132 17.50 24.67 -6.49
N GLN A 133 17.22 24.17 -7.69
CA GLN A 133 15.98 23.45 -7.97
C GLN A 133 15.85 22.16 -7.13
N LEU A 134 16.94 21.40 -6.99
CA LEU A 134 16.98 20.20 -6.15
C LEU A 134 16.71 20.52 -4.67
N SER A 135 17.25 21.64 -4.16
CA SER A 135 17.00 22.11 -2.79
C SER A 135 15.54 22.54 -2.59
N ASP A 136 14.94 23.19 -3.58
CA ASP A 136 13.53 23.58 -3.53
C ASP A 136 12.60 22.37 -3.54
N TRP A 137 12.88 21.37 -4.40
CA TRP A 137 12.16 20.11 -4.42
C TRP A 137 12.35 19.31 -3.12
N HIS A 138 13.56 19.30 -2.57
CA HIS A 138 13.83 18.69 -1.26
C HIS A 138 12.92 19.25 -0.17
N THR A 139 12.84 20.58 -0.10
CA THR A 139 12.03 21.29 0.89
C THR A 139 10.55 20.95 0.74
N GLN A 140 10.04 20.90 -0.49
CA GLN A 140 8.65 20.51 -0.76
C GLN A 140 8.39 19.05 -0.38
N MET A 141 9.24 18.11 -0.78
CA MET A 141 9.11 16.70 -0.42
C MET A 141 9.12 16.50 1.09
N ARG A 142 10.00 17.20 1.82
CA ARG A 142 10.01 17.17 3.30
C ARG A 142 8.72 17.65 3.94
N GLY A 143 8.00 18.58 3.30
CA GLY A 143 6.70 19.06 3.77
C GLY A 143 5.55 18.09 3.47
N ILE A 144 5.74 17.15 2.55
CA ILE A 144 4.70 16.25 2.05
C ILE A 144 4.87 14.83 2.61
N PHE A 145 6.09 14.29 2.59
CA PHE A 145 6.33 12.89 2.92
C PHE A 145 6.31 12.67 4.44
N PRO A 146 5.36 11.88 4.96
CA PRO A 146 5.34 11.50 6.37
C PRO A 146 6.36 10.39 6.64
N ASP A 147 6.56 10.09 7.92
CA ASP A 147 7.16 8.82 8.31
C ASP A 147 6.24 7.66 7.90
N VAL A 148 6.85 6.60 7.39
CA VAL A 148 6.18 5.38 6.94
C VAL A 148 6.64 4.18 7.77
N ASN A 149 5.72 3.25 7.98
CA ASN A 149 5.93 1.96 8.62
C ASN A 149 5.85 0.83 7.57
N ASP A 150 6.24 -0.37 7.99
CA ASP A 150 5.95 -1.58 7.21
C ASP A 150 4.45 -1.71 6.88
N GLY A 151 4.15 -1.92 5.61
CA GLY A 151 2.81 -1.98 5.04
C GLY A 151 2.21 -0.64 4.59
N ASP A 152 2.80 0.50 4.94
CA ASP A 152 2.30 1.81 4.48
C ASP A 152 2.45 1.94 2.96
N VAL A 153 1.49 2.61 2.32
CA VAL A 153 1.49 2.84 0.87
C VAL A 153 1.59 4.34 0.58
N ILE A 154 2.52 4.72 -0.29
CA ILE A 154 2.55 6.04 -0.92
C ILE A 154 2.46 5.88 -2.44
N THR A 155 1.54 6.63 -3.05
CA THR A 155 1.40 6.68 -4.50
C THR A 155 1.70 8.09 -5.00
N GLY A 156 2.65 8.20 -5.92
CA GLY A 156 2.88 9.41 -6.69
C GLY A 156 2.16 9.32 -8.03
N VAL A 157 1.40 10.35 -8.39
CA VAL A 157 0.69 10.43 -9.67
C VAL A 157 1.21 11.60 -10.48
N HIS A 158 1.73 11.32 -11.68
CA HIS A 158 1.97 12.33 -12.71
C HIS A 158 0.65 12.63 -13.40
N THR A 159 0.16 13.87 -13.30
CA THR A 159 -1.16 14.24 -13.84
C THR A 159 -1.06 14.79 -15.26
N GLN A 160 -2.21 14.91 -15.93
CA GLN A 160 -2.31 15.53 -17.26
C GLN A 160 -1.75 16.97 -17.28
N ASP A 161 -1.89 17.70 -16.17
CA ASP A 161 -1.37 19.07 -16.00
C ASP A 161 0.14 19.11 -15.69
N SER A 162 0.85 17.97 -15.81
CA SER A 162 2.26 17.81 -15.43
C SER A 162 2.56 18.07 -13.95
N HIS A 163 1.54 18.12 -13.08
CA HIS A 163 1.75 18.17 -11.65
C HIS A 163 2.08 16.78 -11.10
N THR A 164 2.68 16.75 -9.91
CA THR A 164 2.80 15.50 -9.14
C THR A 164 1.94 15.59 -7.90
N VAL A 165 1.01 14.65 -7.74
CA VAL A 165 0.15 14.54 -6.56
C VAL A 165 0.53 13.28 -5.80
N PHE A 166 0.65 13.40 -4.48
CA PHE A 166 1.01 12.30 -3.60
C PHE A 166 -0.17 11.91 -2.73
N TYR A 167 -0.43 10.61 -2.68
CA TYR A 167 -1.42 9.98 -1.83
C TYR A 167 -0.74 9.06 -0.83
N ARG A 168 -1.25 9.05 0.39
CA ARG A 168 -1.00 7.97 1.35
C ARG A 168 -2.31 7.22 1.53
N ASP A 169 -2.28 5.93 1.26
CA ASP A 169 -3.50 5.14 1.10
C ASP A 169 -4.45 5.86 0.12
N ASP A 170 -5.59 6.36 0.60
CA ASP A 170 -6.61 7.02 -0.22
C ASP A 170 -6.69 8.54 0.04
N SER A 171 -5.74 9.10 0.80
CA SER A 171 -5.72 10.52 1.18
C SER A 171 -4.60 11.28 0.47
N GLU A 172 -4.92 12.39 -0.19
CA GLU A 172 -3.91 13.31 -0.73
C GLU A 172 -3.09 13.91 0.43
N ILE A 173 -1.78 13.71 0.39
CA ILE A 173 -0.82 14.25 1.38
C ILE A 173 -0.06 15.47 0.86
N GLY A 174 -0.15 15.76 -0.44
CA GLY A 174 0.36 17.00 -1.01
C GLY A 174 0.59 16.93 -2.52
N ARG A 175 1.02 18.06 -3.08
CA ARG A 175 1.27 18.21 -4.51
C ARG A 175 2.42 19.16 -4.80
N ILE A 176 3.15 18.87 -5.87
CA ILE A 176 4.20 19.74 -6.41
C ILE A 176 3.80 20.10 -7.84
N LYS A 177 3.70 21.41 -8.11
CA LYS A 177 3.18 21.95 -9.38
C LYS A 177 4.26 22.23 -10.42
N ASP A 178 5.54 22.11 -10.05
CA ASP A 178 6.63 22.26 -11.00
C ASP A 178 6.57 21.09 -12.02
N PRO A 179 6.36 21.37 -13.32
CA PRO A 179 6.26 20.32 -14.33
C PRO A 179 7.55 19.51 -14.51
N GLN A 180 8.71 20.08 -14.14
CA GLN A 180 9.99 19.37 -14.21
C GLN A 180 10.16 18.38 -13.05
N PHE A 181 9.53 18.66 -11.90
CA PHE A 181 9.65 17.82 -10.71
C PHE A 181 9.16 16.40 -10.97
N GLY A 182 7.96 16.25 -11.54
CA GLY A 182 7.37 14.92 -11.76
C GLY A 182 8.29 14.06 -12.63
N ARG A 183 8.77 14.63 -13.74
CA ARG A 183 9.74 13.95 -14.61
C ARG A 183 11.00 13.54 -13.84
N ALA A 184 11.58 14.43 -13.03
CA ALA A 184 12.77 14.12 -12.24
C ALA A 184 12.52 13.03 -11.19
N PHE A 185 11.40 13.11 -10.48
CA PHE A 185 11.05 12.21 -9.40
C PHE A 185 10.78 10.80 -9.92
N PHE A 186 9.93 10.64 -10.93
CA PHE A 186 9.65 9.31 -11.47
C PHE A 186 10.85 8.70 -12.23
N SER A 187 11.75 9.54 -12.76
CA SER A 187 12.99 9.09 -13.40
C SER A 187 13.92 8.34 -12.46
N ILE A 188 13.80 8.51 -11.13
CA ILE A 188 14.51 7.68 -10.14
C ILE A 188 14.31 6.19 -10.43
N TRP A 189 13.12 5.78 -10.90
CA TRP A 189 12.79 4.40 -11.22
C TRP A 189 12.77 4.10 -12.72
N LEU A 190 12.36 5.08 -13.54
CA LEU A 190 12.00 4.84 -14.94
C LEU A 190 13.11 5.22 -15.92
N ASP A 191 14.12 6.00 -15.50
CA ASP A 191 15.23 6.40 -16.35
C ASP A 191 16.21 5.23 -16.59
N PRO A 192 16.75 5.03 -17.80
CA PRO A 192 17.77 4.02 -18.08
C PRO A 192 19.02 4.07 -17.19
N LYS A 193 19.34 5.24 -16.60
CA LYS A 193 20.48 5.46 -15.70
C LYS A 193 20.13 5.23 -14.22
N THR A 194 18.92 4.77 -13.91
CA THR A 194 18.51 4.46 -12.53
C THR A 194 19.52 3.57 -11.81
N SER A 195 19.64 3.75 -10.49
CA SER A 195 20.43 2.86 -9.64
C SER A 195 19.81 1.47 -9.47
N ALA A 196 18.56 1.26 -9.92
CA ALA A 196 17.85 -0.02 -9.84
C ALA A 196 17.33 -0.52 -11.21
N PRO A 197 18.24 -0.95 -12.11
CA PRO A 197 17.88 -1.37 -13.47
C PRO A 197 16.93 -2.57 -13.50
N ASP A 198 17.10 -3.54 -12.60
CA ASP A 198 16.23 -4.72 -12.54
C ASP A 198 14.79 -4.36 -12.16
N LEU A 199 14.62 -3.41 -11.25
CA LEU A 199 13.30 -2.90 -10.87
C LEU A 199 12.65 -2.19 -12.06
N ARG A 200 13.42 -1.35 -12.76
CA ARG A 200 12.94 -0.67 -13.98
C ARG A 200 12.44 -1.65 -15.02
N GLU A 201 13.20 -2.71 -15.30
CA GLU A 201 12.79 -3.73 -16.27
C GLU A 201 11.47 -4.40 -15.90
N ARG A 202 11.25 -4.64 -14.61
CA ARG A 202 10.01 -5.23 -14.09
C ARG A 202 8.83 -4.26 -14.18
N LEU A 203 9.03 -2.99 -13.81
CA LEU A 203 8.01 -1.94 -13.89
C LEU A 203 7.57 -1.66 -15.33
N LEU A 204 8.52 -1.67 -16.28
CA LEU A 204 8.27 -1.43 -17.69
C LEU A 204 7.96 -2.70 -18.49
N GLY A 205 7.86 -3.86 -17.84
CA GLY A 205 7.56 -5.14 -18.48
C GLY A 205 8.61 -5.63 -19.48
N LEU A 206 9.83 -5.09 -19.44
CA LEU A 206 10.91 -5.39 -20.40
C LEU A 206 11.44 -6.83 -20.24
N ALA A 207 11.48 -7.35 -19.01
CA ALA A 207 12.02 -8.68 -18.72
C ALA A 207 11.19 -9.84 -19.33
N LYS A 208 9.85 -9.68 -19.48
CA LYS A 208 9.00 -10.69 -20.13
C LYS A 208 9.27 -10.78 -21.63
N ASN A 209 9.64 -9.67 -22.26
CA ASN A 209 9.84 -9.58 -23.71
C ASN A 209 11.19 -10.19 -24.12
N THR A 210 12.21 -10.12 -23.27
CA THR A 210 13.53 -10.72 -23.55
C THR A 210 13.45 -12.24 -23.64
N ASN A 211 12.74 -12.89 -22.72
CA ASN A 211 12.56 -14.36 -22.75
C ASN A 211 11.70 -14.82 -23.94
N ARG A 212 10.72 -14.04 -24.35
CA ARG A 212 9.91 -14.31 -25.56
C ARG A 212 10.71 -14.09 -26.86
N LYS A 213 11.56 -13.06 -26.95
CA LYS A 213 12.40 -12.90 -28.14
C LYS A 213 13.46 -14.01 -28.25
N ASN A 214 13.99 -14.46 -27.11
CA ASN A 214 14.97 -15.54 -27.07
C ASN A 214 14.35 -16.91 -27.42
N ASN A 215 13.13 -17.20 -26.99
CA ASN A 215 12.46 -18.45 -27.34
C ASN A 215 12.01 -18.49 -28.81
N GLU A 216 11.47 -17.40 -29.37
CA GLU A 216 11.12 -17.29 -30.79
C GLU A 216 12.37 -17.40 -31.70
N ASN A 217 13.51 -16.83 -31.29
CA ASN A 217 14.77 -16.99 -32.02
C ASN A 217 15.33 -18.42 -31.93
N THR A 218 15.18 -19.10 -30.79
CA THR A 218 15.65 -20.47 -30.60
C THR A 218 14.80 -21.46 -31.42
N GLU A 219 13.49 -21.27 -31.49
CA GLU A 219 12.59 -22.07 -32.35
C GLU A 219 12.86 -21.84 -33.84
N ARG A 220 13.13 -20.59 -34.25
CA ARG A 220 13.48 -20.28 -35.65
C ARG A 220 14.84 -20.85 -36.07
N LEU A 221 15.81 -20.92 -35.15
CA LEU A 221 17.12 -21.53 -35.41
C LEU A 221 17.07 -23.06 -35.40
N SER A 222 16.17 -23.67 -34.63
CA SER A 222 15.92 -25.13 -34.68
C SER A 222 15.22 -25.58 -35.97
N SER A 223 14.48 -24.68 -36.63
CA SER A 223 13.78 -24.96 -37.89
C SER A 223 14.69 -24.98 -39.13
N TYR A 224 15.96 -24.57 -39.02
CA TYR A 224 16.91 -24.52 -40.14
C TYR A 224 17.93 -25.69 -40.14
N GLY A 225 17.80 -26.63 -39.20
CA GLY A 225 18.73 -27.74 -39.00
C GLY A 225 18.17 -29.11 -39.36
N THR A 226 17.67 -29.30 -40.58
CA THR A 226 17.52 -30.65 -41.17
C THR A 226 17.75 -30.54 -42.67
N HIS A 227 19.02 -30.33 -43.03
CA HIS A 227 19.51 -30.68 -44.36
C HIS A 227 20.40 -31.91 -44.21
N ASP A 228 19.79 -33.04 -44.56
CA ASP A 228 20.34 -34.15 -45.34
C ASP A 228 21.88 -34.27 -45.34
N ASN A 229 22.38 -35.23 -44.57
CA ASN A 229 23.68 -35.83 -44.85
C ASN A 229 23.54 -37.35 -44.84
N PHE A 230 23.53 -37.89 -46.07
CA PHE A 230 23.81 -39.27 -46.51
C PHE A 230 23.05 -40.45 -45.87
#